data_AF-A0A6L5FH75-F1
#
_entry.id   AF-A0A6L5FH75-F1
#
_cell.length_a   1.000
_cell.length_b   1.000
_cell.length_c   1.000
_cell.angle_alpha   90.00
_cell.angle_beta   90.00
_cell.angle_gamma   90.00
#
_symmetry.space_group_name_H-M   'P 1'
#
loop_
_entity.id
_entity.type
_entity.pdbx_description
1 polymer ?
#
loop_
_entity_poly.entity_id
_entity_poly.type
_entity_poly.pdbx_seq_one_letter_code
_entity_poly.pdbx_strand_id
1 'polypeptide(L)'
;LAEHLPAANGPMVAANTCLYTMTPDGDFILDRLPACPQIIVASPCSGHGFKFAPLVGEILADLATSGATAHDISRFRLKRFN
;
A
#
# COMPACT_ATOMS: atom_id res chain seq x y z
N LEU A 1 14.11 3.23 22.89
CA LEU A 1 13.44 2.59 24.04
C LEU A 1 13.99 3.14 25.36
N ALA A 2 15.28 2.99 25.65
CA ALA A 2 15.88 3.52 26.88
C ALA A 2 15.54 4.99 27.22
N GLU A 3 15.50 5.89 26.22
CA GLU A 3 15.20 7.31 26.43
C GLU A 3 13.72 7.60 26.65
N HIS A 4 12.85 7.11 25.77
CA HIS A 4 11.42 7.47 25.78
C HIS A 4 10.50 6.46 26.49
N LEU A 5 10.93 5.20 26.62
CA LEU A 5 10.19 4.09 27.22
C LEU A 5 11.16 3.18 28.01
N PRO A 6 11.82 3.68 29.07
CA PRO A 6 12.89 2.95 29.77
C PRO A 6 12.45 1.60 30.34
N ALA A 7 11.21 1.51 30.83
CA ALA A 7 10.64 0.26 31.34
C ALA A 7 10.47 -0.83 30.26
N ALA A 8 10.46 -0.46 28.98
CA ALA A 8 10.37 -1.39 27.86
C ALA A 8 11.75 -1.81 27.30
N ASN A 9 12.86 -1.34 27.88
CA ASN A 9 14.22 -1.64 27.41
C ASN A 9 14.81 -2.93 28.04
N GLY A 10 14.00 -3.99 28.08
CA GLY A 10 14.42 -5.30 28.56
C GLY A 10 15.19 -6.12 27.51
N PRO A 11 15.57 -7.38 27.83
CA PRO A 11 16.19 -8.28 26.87
C PRO A 11 15.32 -8.49 25.61
N MET A 12 15.96 -8.56 24.44
CA MET A 12 15.28 -8.87 23.18
C MET A 12 14.74 -10.30 23.21
N VAL A 13 13.42 -10.45 22.98
CA VAL A 13 12.76 -11.77 22.94
C VAL A 13 12.78 -12.36 21.53
N ALA A 14 12.58 -11.53 20.51
CA ALA A 14 12.57 -11.93 19.11
C ALA A 14 12.89 -10.73 18.20
N ALA A 15 13.38 -11.02 16.99
CA ALA A 15 13.60 -10.04 15.94
C ALA A 15 13.21 -10.64 14.58
N ASN A 16 12.57 -9.82 13.75
CA ASN A 16 12.10 -10.21 12.43
C ASN A 16 12.48 -9.13 11.41
N THR A 17 12.75 -9.57 10.18
CA THR A 17 12.98 -8.67 9.03
C THR A 17 11.75 -8.67 8.14
N CYS A 18 11.36 -7.50 7.66
CA CYS A 18 10.28 -7.31 6.70
C CYS A 18 10.77 -6.51 5.49
N LEU A 19 9.95 -6.42 4.45
CA LEU A 19 10.25 -5.71 3.21
C LEU A 19 9.30 -4.54 3.02
N TYR A 20 9.86 -3.40 2.62
CA TYR A 20 9.10 -2.29 2.06
C TYR A 20 9.36 -2.23 0.55
N THR A 21 8.30 -2.10 -0.23
CA THR A 21 8.38 -1.76 -1.65
C THR A 21 7.98 -0.29 -1.79
N MET A 22 8.93 0.57 -2.14
CA MET A 22 8.74 2.02 -2.11
C MET A 22 8.45 2.56 -3.50
N THR A 23 7.43 3.42 -3.62
CA THR A 23 7.35 4.39 -4.71
C THR A 23 8.20 5.62 -4.39
N PRO A 24 8.60 6.44 -5.38
CA PRO A 24 9.38 7.66 -5.12
C PRO A 24 8.69 8.66 -4.18
N ASP A 25 7.36 8.69 -4.16
CA ASP A 25 6.54 9.61 -3.36
C ASP A 25 6.01 9.00 -2.06
N GLY A 26 6.25 7.72 -1.80
CA GLY A 26 5.73 7.01 -0.63
C GLY A 26 4.23 6.69 -0.68
N ASP A 27 3.53 6.99 -1.77
CA ASP A 27 2.10 6.69 -1.97
C ASP A 27 1.85 5.34 -2.65
N PHE A 28 0.59 4.89 -2.67
CA PHE A 28 0.22 3.62 -3.30
C PHE A 28 0.13 3.71 -4.82
N ILE A 29 0.10 2.57 -5.48
CA ILE A 29 -0.37 2.45 -6.86
C ILE A 29 -1.62 1.60 -6.86
N LEU A 30 -2.74 2.14 -7.35
CA LEU A 30 -4.00 1.43 -7.55
C LEU A 30 -4.54 1.85 -8.92
N ASP A 31 -4.23 1.06 -9.95
CA ASP A 31 -4.58 1.45 -11.32
C ASP A 31 -4.68 0.25 -12.26
N ARG A 32 -5.14 0.50 -13.49
CA ARG A 32 -5.02 -0.44 -14.60
C ARG A 32 -3.72 -0.19 -15.35
N LEU A 33 -3.10 -1.25 -15.86
CA LEU A 33 -1.90 -1.10 -16.68
C LEU A 33 -2.28 -0.47 -18.03
N PRO A 34 -1.68 0.67 -18.45
CA PRO A 34 -2.10 1.38 -19.66
C PRO A 34 -2.08 0.53 -20.94
N ALA A 35 -1.07 -0.34 -21.09
CA ALA A 35 -0.93 -1.23 -22.24
C ALA A 35 -1.85 -2.47 -22.18
N CYS A 36 -2.33 -2.83 -20.99
CA CYS A 36 -3.18 -4.00 -20.76
C CYS A 36 -4.30 -3.64 -19.78
N PRO A 37 -5.38 -2.96 -20.23
CA PRO A 37 -6.42 -2.46 -19.35
C PRO A 37 -7.14 -3.54 -18.53
N GLN A 38 -7.08 -4.81 -18.95
CA GLN A 38 -7.59 -5.96 -18.21
C GLN A 38 -6.76 -6.35 -16.98
N ILE A 39 -5.55 -5.79 -16.84
CA ILE A 39 -4.66 -6.03 -15.71
C ILE A 39 -4.75 -4.86 -14.73
N ILE A 40 -5.07 -5.18 -13.48
CA ILE A 40 -5.03 -4.22 -12.36
C ILE A 40 -3.68 -4.38 -11.65
N VAL A 41 -3.02 -3.26 -11.40
CA VAL A 41 -1.77 -3.19 -10.66
C VAL A 41 -2.06 -2.54 -9.31
N ALA A 42 -1.67 -3.25 -8.25
CA ALA A 42 -1.79 -2.79 -6.88
C ALA A 42 -0.41 -2.85 -6.21
N SER A 43 0.06 -1.70 -5.73
CA SER A 43 1.17 -1.58 -4.80
C SER A 43 0.70 -0.77 -3.59
N PRO A 44 -0.06 -1.38 -2.66
CA PRO A 44 -0.43 -0.77 -1.38
C PRO A 44 0.76 -0.88 -0.41
N CYS A 45 1.90 -0.33 -0.81
CA CYS A 45 3.19 -0.54 -0.15
C CYS A 45 3.70 0.75 0.49
N SER A 46 5.00 1.02 0.45
CA SER A 46 5.64 2.16 1.13
C SER A 46 5.64 2.11 2.66
N GLY A 47 5.53 0.92 3.25
CA GLY A 47 5.68 0.69 4.68
C GLY A 47 4.47 1.03 5.55
N HIS A 48 3.35 1.41 4.93
CA HIS A 48 2.18 1.87 5.67
C HIS A 48 0.83 1.35 5.13
N GLY A 49 0.86 0.47 4.13
CA GLY A 49 -0.33 -0.02 3.45
C GLY A 49 -1.19 -1.05 4.20
N PHE A 50 -0.62 -1.81 5.14
CA PHE A 50 -1.34 -2.90 5.82
C PHE A 50 -2.64 -2.44 6.49
N LYS A 51 -2.65 -1.24 7.11
CA LYS A 51 -3.85 -0.69 7.76
C LYS A 51 -5.02 -0.44 6.79
N PHE A 52 -4.73 -0.35 5.49
CA PHE A 52 -5.71 -0.12 4.43
C PHE A 52 -6.08 -1.40 3.69
N ALA A 53 -5.54 -2.57 4.07
CA ALA A 53 -5.74 -3.82 3.34
C ALA A 53 -7.23 -4.15 3.07
N PRO A 54 -8.18 -3.96 4.02
CA PRO A 54 -9.59 -4.20 3.75
C PRO A 54 -10.15 -3.27 2.65
N LEU A 55 -9.90 -1.96 2.79
CA LEU A 55 -10.36 -0.95 1.85
C LEU A 55 -9.74 -1.12 0.46
N VAL A 56 -8.43 -1.40 0.40
CA VAL A 56 -7.74 -1.68 -0.87
C VAL A 56 -8.30 -2.94 -1.50
N GLY A 57 -8.61 -3.98 -0.72
CA GLY A 57 -9.25 -5.20 -1.23
C GLY A 57 -10.59 -4.91 -1.91
N GLU A 58 -11.43 -4.09 -1.27
CA GLU A 58 -12.71 -3.63 -1.83
C GLU A 58 -12.52 -2.85 -3.15
N ILE A 59 -11.62 -1.86 -3.15
CA ILE A 59 -11.27 -1.09 -4.35
C ILE A 59 -10.82 -2.00 -5.50
N LEU A 60 -9.97 -2.98 -5.22
CA LEU A 60 -9.47 -3.89 -6.25
C LEU A 60 -10.56 -4.83 -6.78
N ALA A 61 -11.48 -5.29 -5.92
CA ALA A 61 -12.62 -6.10 -6.31
C ALA A 61 -13.59 -5.30 -7.21
N ASP A 62 -13.90 -4.06 -6.85
CA ASP A 62 -14.68 -3.12 -7.64
C ASP A 62 -14.06 -2.88 -9.03
N LEU A 63 -12.76 -2.56 -9.05
CA LEU A 63 -12.02 -2.34 -10.29
C LEU A 63 -12.05 -3.59 -11.16
N ALA A 64 -11.95 -4.80 -10.59
CA ALA A 64 -11.93 -6.06 -11.33
C ALA A 64 -13.30 -6.45 -11.89
N THR A 65 -14.37 -6.21 -11.14
CA THR A 65 -15.72 -6.71 -11.46
C THR A 65 -16.59 -5.68 -12.18
N SER A 66 -16.47 -4.41 -11.81
CA SER A 66 -17.36 -3.33 -12.26
C SER A 66 -16.65 -2.27 -13.09
N GLY A 67 -15.32 -2.27 -13.11
CA GLY A 67 -14.52 -1.34 -13.91
C GLY A 67 -14.18 -0.03 -13.21
N ALA A 68 -14.86 0.29 -12.12
CA ALA A 68 -14.70 1.50 -11.32
C ALA A 68 -15.01 1.20 -9.85
N THR A 69 -14.54 2.07 -8.96
CA THR A 69 -14.84 2.03 -7.52
C THR A 69 -15.45 3.37 -7.09
N ALA A 70 -16.20 3.39 -5.99
CA ALA A 70 -16.76 4.62 -5.42
C ALA A 70 -15.70 5.49 -4.71
N HIS A 71 -14.54 4.93 -4.40
CA HIS A 71 -13.46 5.65 -3.71
C HIS A 71 -12.63 6.50 -4.67
N ASP A 72 -12.27 7.72 -4.25
CA ASP A 72 -11.32 8.54 -5.00
C ASP A 72 -9.89 7.98 -4.86
N ILE A 73 -9.42 7.36 -5.94
CA ILE A 73 -8.08 6.82 -6.08
C ILE A 73 -7.21 7.63 -7.06
N SER A 74 -7.61 8.88 -7.39
CA SER A 74 -6.91 9.73 -8.36
C SER A 74 -5.43 9.93 -8.03
N ARG A 75 -5.09 10.11 -6.75
CA ARG A 75 -3.71 10.24 -6.27
C ARG A 75 -2.86 8.98 -6.43
N PHE A 76 -3.47 7.80 -6.59
CA PHE A 76 -2.77 6.51 -6.68
C PHE A 76 -2.60 6.01 -8.12
N ARG A 77 -2.95 6.83 -9.12
CA ARG A 77 -2.81 6.48 -10.54
C ARG A 77 -1.35 6.40 -10.97
N LEU A 78 -1.07 5.55 -11.95
CA LEU A 78 0.28 5.37 -12.52
C LEU A 78 0.76 6.64 -13.24
N LYS A 79 -0.16 7.36 -13.89
CA LYS A 79 0.12 8.59 -14.66
C LYS A 79 0.74 9.74 -13.85
N ARG A 80 0.78 9.63 -12.52
CA ARG A 80 1.44 10.66 -11.70
C ARG A 80 2.96 10.64 -11.84
N PHE A 81 3.51 9.53 -12.36
CA PHE A 81 4.94 9.39 -12.64
C PHE A 81 5.29 9.56 -14.13
N ASN A 82 4.29 9.67 -15.02
CA ASN A 82 4.46 9.91 -16.46
C ASN A 82 3.22 10.60 -17.05
#